data_AF-A0A1E2WNP7-F1
#
_entry.id   AF-A0A1E2WNP7-F1
#
_cell.length_a   1.000
_cell.length_b   1.000
_cell.length_c   1.000
_cell.angle_alpha   90.00
_cell.angle_beta   90.00
_cell.angle_gamma   90.00
#
_symmetry.space_group_name_H-M   'P 1'
#
loop_
_entity.id
_entity.type
_entity.pdbx_description
1 polymer ?
#
loop_
_entity_poly.entity_id
_entity_poly.type
_entity_poly.pdbx_seq_one_letter_code
_entity_poly.pdbx_strand_id
1 'polypeptide(L)'
;MGSELIGTANLQPNTKEKPVFRLGELVEFRFHGNGSPIRIVQGIQLINDSWFYSIEWMSPSISEKGDEVFTSRDSIARVTDYDLERVRL
;
A
#
# COMPACT_ATOMS: atom_id res chain seq x y z
N MET A 1 17.18 -6.16 20.63
CA MET A 1 18.15 -5.97 19.53
C MET A 1 17.44 -5.20 18.44
N GLY A 2 18.02 -4.10 17.94
CA GLY A 2 17.40 -3.26 16.92
C GLY A 2 17.64 -3.81 15.52
N SER A 3 16.65 -3.70 14.64
CA SER A 3 16.81 -3.93 13.21
C SER A 3 17.48 -2.72 12.56
N GLU A 4 18.56 -2.94 11.82
CA GLU A 4 19.26 -1.91 11.05
C GLU A 4 18.91 -2.07 9.55
N LEU A 5 18.66 -0.95 8.87
CA LEU A 5 18.36 -0.93 7.45
C LEU A 5 19.50 -0.22 6.72
N ILE A 6 20.36 -1.01 6.06
CA ILE A 6 21.52 -0.51 5.31
C ILE A 6 21.15 -0.46 3.83
N GLY A 7 21.03 0.74 3.27
CA GLY A 7 20.80 0.94 1.83
C GLY A 7 22.10 1.24 1.10
N THR A 8 22.50 0.39 0.15
CA THR A 8 23.73 0.54 -0.66
C THR A 8 23.44 0.93 -2.12
N ALA A 9 22.22 1.38 -2.42
CA ALA A 9 21.79 1.67 -3.78
C ALA A 9 22.33 3.02 -4.30
N ASN A 10 22.61 3.08 -5.60
CA ASN A 10 22.95 4.33 -6.27
C ASN A 10 21.68 5.17 -6.44
N LEU A 11 21.70 6.40 -5.89
CA LEU A 11 20.65 7.37 -6.14
C LEU A 11 20.67 7.76 -7.62
N GLN A 12 19.56 7.52 -8.31
CA GLN A 12 19.36 8.00 -9.67
C GLN A 12 18.46 9.24 -9.64
N PRO A 13 18.76 10.28 -10.45
CA PRO A 13 17.84 11.38 -10.64
C PRO A 13 16.50 10.85 -11.15
N ASN A 14 15.43 11.02 -10.37
CA ASN A 14 14.10 10.67 -10.83
C ASN A 14 13.54 11.84 -11.65
N THR A 15 13.50 11.70 -12.97
CA THR A 15 12.88 12.68 -13.87
C THR A 15 11.37 12.48 -14.01
N LYS A 16 10.80 11.46 -13.37
CA LYS A 16 9.36 11.21 -13.40
C LYS A 16 8.62 12.16 -12.48
N GLU A 17 7.38 12.43 -12.86
CA GLU A 17 6.44 13.13 -12.01
C GLU A 17 6.31 12.43 -10.66
N LYS A 18 6.03 13.22 -9.63
CA LYS A 18 5.85 12.68 -8.28
C LYS A 18 4.64 11.73 -8.24
N PRO A 19 4.64 10.73 -7.35
CA PRO A 19 3.47 9.87 -7.16
C PRO A 19 2.25 10.72 -6.77
N VAL A 20 1.07 10.33 -7.27
CA VAL A 20 -0.22 11.00 -7.03
C VAL A 20 -0.60 10.98 -5.54
N PHE A 21 -0.31 9.86 -4.87
CA PHE A 21 -0.55 9.64 -3.43
C PHE A 21 0.75 9.56 -2.64
N ARG A 22 0.67 9.83 -1.34
CA ARG A 22 1.80 9.84 -0.40
C ARG A 22 1.75 8.64 0.54
N LEU A 23 2.91 8.24 1.05
CA LEU A 23 3.01 7.25 2.12
C LEU A 23 2.21 7.74 3.33
N GLY A 24 1.36 6.89 3.90
CA GLY A 24 0.48 7.20 5.01
C GLY A 24 -0.82 7.93 4.63
N GLU A 25 -1.02 8.28 3.36
CA GLU A 25 -2.26 8.91 2.89
C GLU A 25 -3.43 7.92 2.96
N LEU A 26 -4.59 8.41 3.39
CA LEU A 26 -5.85 7.67 3.33
C LEU A 26 -6.46 7.80 1.93
N VAL A 27 -6.80 6.66 1.34
CA VAL A 27 -7.35 6.55 -0.01
C VAL A 27 -8.55 5.62 -0.01
N GLU A 28 -9.47 5.80 -0.95
CA GLU A 28 -10.54 4.84 -1.21
C GLU A 28 -10.07 3.84 -2.26
N PHE A 29 -10.10 2.56 -1.93
CA PHE A 29 -9.73 1.49 -2.84
C PHE A 29 -10.96 0.96 -3.58
N ARG A 30 -10.94 0.99 -4.91
CA ARG A 30 -12.10 0.62 -5.74
C ARG A 30 -12.52 -0.85 -5.62
N PHE A 31 -11.61 -1.74 -5.27
CA PHE A 31 -11.85 -3.19 -5.20
C PHE A 31 -11.91 -3.71 -3.75
N HIS A 32 -12.64 -3.01 -2.88
CA HIS A 32 -12.74 -3.34 -1.45
C HIS A 32 -13.74 -4.46 -1.11
N GLY A 33 -14.47 -4.99 -2.08
CA GLY A 33 -15.52 -5.98 -1.85
C GLY A 33 -16.56 -5.48 -0.85
N ASN A 34 -16.83 -6.26 0.20
CA ASN A 34 -17.76 -5.88 1.28
C ASN A 34 -17.09 -5.19 2.48
N GLY A 35 -15.76 -4.96 2.42
CA GLY A 35 -15.02 -4.31 3.49
C GLY A 35 -15.16 -2.78 3.46
N SER A 36 -14.56 -2.09 4.44
CA SER A 36 -14.39 -0.62 4.34
C SER A 36 -13.68 -0.28 3.02
N PRO A 37 -14.00 0.82 2.32
CA PRO A 37 -13.24 1.25 1.15
C PRO A 37 -11.94 1.97 1.52
N ILE A 38 -11.84 2.52 2.73
CA ILE A 38 -10.72 3.36 3.13
C ILE A 38 -9.51 2.50 3.47
N ARG A 39 -8.35 2.85 2.89
CA ARG A 39 -7.06 2.21 3.07
C ARG A 39 -5.95 3.22 3.29
N ILE A 40 -4.87 2.78 3.90
CA ILE A 40 -3.64 3.56 4.06
C ILE A 40 -2.61 3.13 3.02
N VAL A 41 -1.94 4.09 2.38
CA VAL A 41 -0.80 3.81 1.51
C VAL A 41 0.40 3.39 2.37
N GLN A 42 0.81 2.14 2.27
CA GLN A 42 1.89 1.53 3.07
C GLN A 42 3.24 1.48 2.33
N GLY A 43 3.22 1.67 1.01
CA GLY A 43 4.44 1.66 0.20
C GLY A 43 4.22 2.31 -1.15
N ILE A 44 5.31 2.80 -1.74
CA ILE A 44 5.33 3.40 -3.07
C ILE A 44 6.53 2.82 -3.81
N GLN A 45 6.31 2.32 -5.03
CA GLN A 45 7.37 1.80 -5.88
C GLN A 45 7.27 2.41 -7.27
N LEU A 46 8.41 2.72 -7.88
CA LEU A 46 8.51 3.06 -9.31
C LEU A 46 8.99 1.81 -10.04
N ILE A 47 8.15 1.25 -10.92
CA ILE A 47 8.49 0.06 -11.71
C ILE A 47 8.14 0.35 -13.17
N ASN A 48 9.11 0.20 -14.07
CA ASN A 48 8.93 0.48 -15.51
C ASN A 48 8.22 1.82 -15.74
N ASP A 49 8.76 2.89 -15.13
CA ASP A 49 8.26 4.26 -15.24
C ASP A 49 6.83 4.50 -14.73
N SER A 50 6.24 3.53 -14.01
CA SER A 50 4.89 3.61 -13.47
C SER A 50 4.90 3.54 -11.94
N TRP A 51 4.09 4.38 -11.31
CA TRP A 51 3.94 4.37 -9.86
C TRP A 51 2.98 3.26 -9.42
N PHE A 52 3.43 2.47 -8.45
CA PHE A 52 2.65 1.46 -7.78
C PHE A 52 2.56 1.78 -6.29
N TYR A 53 1.41 1.45 -5.72
CA TYR A 53 1.08 1.67 -4.33
C TYR A 53 0.85 0.33 -3.65
N SER A 54 1.47 0.13 -2.50
CA SER A 54 1.13 -0.96 -1.59
C SER A 54 0.03 -0.47 -0.66
N ILE A 55 -1.12 -1.11 -0.72
CA ILE A 55 -2.27 -0.87 0.16
C ILE A 55 -2.67 -2.17 0.82
N GLU A 56 -3.39 -2.08 1.92
CA GLU A 56 -4.04 -3.24 2.52
C GLU A 56 -5.24 -3.68 1.65
N TRP A 57 -5.26 -4.93 1.21
CA TRP A 57 -6.34 -5.56 0.44
C TRP A 57 -7.50 -5.96 1.35
N MET A 58 -7.20 -6.76 2.38
CA MET A 58 -8.12 -7.20 3.42
C MET A 58 -7.65 -6.66 4.76
N SER A 59 -8.57 -6.05 5.52
CA SER A 59 -8.28 -5.70 6.90
C SER A 59 -8.05 -6.98 7.70
N PRO A 60 -7.00 -7.10 8.53
CA PRO A 60 -6.85 -8.22 9.43
C PRO A 60 -7.99 -8.14 10.44
N SER A 61 -9.06 -8.86 10.14
CA SER A 61 -10.06 -9.18 11.14
C SER A 61 -9.41 -10.18 12.10
N ILE A 62 -9.38 -9.86 13.39
CA ILE A 62 -9.14 -10.87 14.42
C ILE A 62 -10.29 -11.87 14.29
N SER A 63 -10.00 -13.05 13.74
CA SER A 63 -10.98 -14.14 13.74
C SER A 63 -11.30 -14.49 15.19
N GLU A 64 -12.58 -14.43 15.58
CA GLU A 64 -13.03 -14.86 16.91
C GLU A 64 -12.59 -16.30 17.24
N LYS A 65 -12.25 -17.10 16.23
CA LYS A 65 -11.83 -18.50 16.36
C LYS A 65 -10.31 -18.70 16.48
N GLY A 66 -9.48 -17.67 16.37
CA GLY A 66 -8.03 -17.77 16.61
C GLY A 66 -7.21 -18.64 15.64
N ASP A 67 -7.85 -19.31 14.67
CA ASP A 67 -7.19 -20.34 13.86
C ASP A 67 -6.55 -19.82 12.56
N GLU A 68 -6.91 -18.63 12.07
CA GLU A 68 -6.34 -18.04 10.86
C GLU A 68 -5.72 -16.68 11.15
N VAL A 69 -4.40 -16.66 11.30
CA VAL A 69 -3.60 -15.42 11.28
C VAL A 69 -3.33 -15.09 9.82
N PHE A 70 -4.08 -14.14 9.25
CA PHE A 70 -3.70 -13.55 7.97
C PHE A 70 -2.34 -12.88 8.12
N THR A 71 -1.34 -13.40 7.42
CA THR A 71 -0.01 -12.79 7.47
C THR A 71 0.00 -11.52 6.64
N SER A 72 0.90 -10.58 6.93
CA SER A 72 0.99 -9.32 6.17
C SER A 72 1.26 -9.50 4.68
N ARG A 73 1.75 -10.68 4.25
CA ARG A 73 1.92 -11.01 2.83
C ARG A 73 0.61 -11.31 2.11
N ASP A 74 -0.40 -11.76 2.85
CA ASP A 74 -1.71 -12.14 2.30
C ASP A 74 -2.70 -10.97 2.31
N SER A 75 -2.35 -9.86 2.99
CA SER A 75 -3.21 -8.70 3.18
C SER A 75 -2.76 -7.45 2.42
N ILE A 76 -1.66 -7.47 1.63
CA ILE A 76 -1.20 -6.30 0.88
C ILE A 76 -1.42 -6.49 -0.63
N ALA A 77 -2.15 -5.58 -1.24
CA ALA A 77 -2.25 -5.45 -2.69
C ALA A 77 -1.25 -4.40 -3.22
N ARG A 78 -0.71 -4.67 -4.41
CA ARG A 78 0.03 -3.70 -5.21
C ARG A 78 -0.88 -3.20 -6.32
N VAL A 79 -1.14 -1.90 -6.34
CA VAL A 79 -2.14 -1.28 -7.21
C VAL A 79 -1.58 -0.04 -7.88
N THR A 80 -2.26 0.46 -8.91
CA THR A 80 -1.94 1.71 -9.60
C THR A 80 -2.78 2.86 -9.04
N ASP A 81 -2.49 4.09 -9.47
CA ASP A 81 -3.32 5.26 -9.14
C ASP A 81 -4.74 5.14 -9.69
N TYR A 82 -4.93 4.41 -10.79
CA TYR A 82 -6.26 4.09 -11.32
C TYR A 82 -7.15 3.34 -10.33
N ASP A 83 -6.57 2.58 -9.40
CA ASP A 83 -7.34 1.75 -8.47
C ASP A 83 -7.76 2.52 -7.20
N LEU A 84 -7.30 3.77 -7.06
CA LEU A 84 -7.39 4.57 -5.85
C LEU A 84 -8.11 5.90 -6.08
N GLU A 85 -8.89 6.32 -5.11
CA GLU A 85 -9.52 7.64 -5.08
C GLU A 85 -9.15 8.43 -3.82
N ARG A 86 -9.22 9.75 -3.90
CA ARG A 86 -9.05 10.62 -2.73
C ARG A 86 -10.29 10.49 -1.86
N VAL A 87 -10.10 10.26 -0.56
CA VAL A 87 -11.17 10.34 0.43
C VAL A 87 -11.80 11.73 0.36
N ARG A 88 -13.12 11.80 0.16
CA ARG A 88 -13.88 13.05 0.19
C ARG A 88 -14.34 13.30 1.62
N LEU A 89 -13.90 14.42 2.21
CA LEU A 89 -14.35 14.89 3.52
C LEU A 89 -15.65 15.69 3.43
#